data_AF-A0A6I4R585-F1
#
_entry.id   AF-A0A6I4R585-F1
#
_cell.length_a   1.000
_cell.length_b   1.000
_cell.length_c   1.000
_cell.angle_alpha   90.00
_cell.angle_beta   90.00
_cell.angle_gamma   90.00
#
_symmetry.space_group_name_H-M   'P 1'
#
loop_
_entity.id
_entity.type
_entity.pdbx_description
1 polymer ?
#
loop_
_entity_poly.entity_id
_entity_poly.type
_entity_poly.pdbx_seq_one_letter_code
_entity_poly.pdbx_strand_id
1 'polypeptide(L)'
;MPSHPASAQHVYCRYCGVAIDRLDNHCPACNAGQNLKPRNQLVAGLLALFLGGLGLHRFYLGQWWGVFYLLLSWSGIPMLVALLEAISFLAADKDDWKARYGHTDGSSWFIAIVSLGLLLIAVALLLALLIMALNDPAAPTDFSELLLERPD
;
A
#
# COMPACT_ATOMS: atom_id res chain seq x y z
N MET A 1 39.12 -2.49 2.12
CA MET A 1 38.90 -1.08 1.76
C MET A 1 37.41 -0.81 1.96
N PRO A 2 36.98 0.07 2.89
CA PRO A 2 35.56 0.35 3.03
C PRO A 2 35.10 1.11 1.78
N SER A 3 34.29 0.43 0.96
CA SER A 3 33.61 1.00 -0.19
C SER A 3 32.58 2.01 0.33
N HIS A 4 32.90 3.30 0.23
CA HIS A 4 31.93 4.37 0.42
C HIS A 4 30.78 4.21 -0.59
N PRO A 5 29.51 4.07 -0.15
CA PRO A 5 28.39 4.23 -1.06
C PRO A 5 28.10 5.72 -1.24
N ALA A 6 28.10 6.15 -2.50
CA ALA A 6 27.66 7.46 -2.92
C ALA A 6 26.22 7.73 -2.44
N SER A 7 25.99 8.92 -1.89
CA SER A 7 24.70 9.46 -1.40
C SER A 7 24.24 9.07 0.01
N ALA A 8 25.12 9.14 1.01
CA ALA A 8 24.68 9.23 2.40
C ALA A 8 23.91 10.54 2.60
N GLN A 9 22.58 10.48 2.49
CA GLN A 9 21.73 11.61 2.84
C GLN A 9 21.76 11.74 4.36
N HIS A 10 22.47 12.76 4.85
CA HIS A 10 22.56 13.03 6.26
C HIS A 10 21.36 13.86 6.75
N VAL A 11 20.95 13.63 7.98
CA VAL A 11 20.05 14.52 8.74
C VAL A 11 20.80 14.99 9.97
N TYR A 12 20.40 16.13 10.53
CA TYR A 12 21.02 16.65 11.75
C TYR A 12 20.23 16.19 12.97
N CYS A 13 20.95 15.74 14.00
CA CYS A 13 20.36 15.37 15.28
C CYS A 13 19.66 16.59 15.89
N ARG A 14 18.41 16.41 16.33
CA ARG A 14 17.60 17.50 16.94
C ARG A 14 18.12 17.98 18.30
N TYR A 15 19.00 17.22 18.94
CA TYR A 15 19.54 17.52 20.26
C TYR A 15 20.93 18.15 20.20
N CYS A 16 21.88 17.52 19.51
CA CYS A 16 23.28 17.98 19.49
C CYS A 16 23.74 18.60 18.16
N GLY A 17 22.92 18.57 17.10
CA GLY A 17 23.26 19.16 15.80
C GLY A 17 24.31 18.42 14.98
N VAL A 18 24.78 17.24 15.41
CA VAL A 18 25.70 16.41 14.60
C VAL A 18 24.98 15.80 13.41
N ALA A 19 25.68 15.65 12.28
CA ALA A 19 25.19 14.90 11.14
C ALA A 19 25.13 13.40 11.47
N ILE A 20 23.99 12.77 11.18
CA ILE A 20 23.73 11.34 11.36
C ILE A 20 23.14 10.76 10.08
N ASP A 21 23.23 9.44 9.92
CA ASP A 21 22.57 8.74 8.82
C ASP A 21 21.04 8.77 9.01
N ARG A 22 20.28 8.88 7.92
CA ARG A 22 18.81 8.82 7.92
C ARG A 22 18.26 7.48 8.39
N LEU A 23 19.08 6.45 8.41
CA LEU A 23 18.70 5.10 8.83
C LEU A 23 18.93 4.85 10.33
N ASP A 24 19.58 5.77 11.03
CA ASP A 24 19.95 5.60 12.43
C ASP A 24 18.87 6.15 13.39
N ASN A 25 18.21 5.26 14.12
CA ASN A 25 17.20 5.66 15.12
C ASN A 25 17.80 6.30 16.38
N HIS A 26 19.13 6.26 16.55
CA HIS A 26 19.82 6.86 17.69
C HIS A 26 21.04 7.62 17.20
N CYS A 27 21.29 8.79 17.78
CA CYS A 27 22.50 9.55 17.47
C CYS A 27 23.74 8.88 18.09
N PRO A 28 24.82 8.60 17.35
CA PRO A 28 26.03 7.99 17.89
C PRO A 28 26.81 8.90 18.85
N ALA A 29 26.61 10.22 18.78
CA ALA A 29 27.33 11.19 19.63
C ALA A 29 26.66 11.43 20.99
N CYS A 30 25.32 11.52 21.03
CA CYS A 30 24.58 11.88 22.25
C CYS A 30 23.54 10.84 22.67
N ASN A 31 23.38 9.74 21.91
CA ASN A 31 22.41 8.68 22.15
C ASN A 31 20.94 9.13 22.19
N ALA A 32 20.62 10.35 21.75
CA ALA A 32 19.25 10.82 21.66
C ALA A 32 18.48 10.03 20.58
N GLY A 33 17.33 9.46 20.94
CA GLY A 33 16.43 8.80 20.00
C GLY A 33 15.94 9.75 18.91
N GLN A 34 16.05 9.32 17.66
CA GLN A 34 15.60 10.03 16.47
C GLN A 34 14.44 9.27 15.83
N ASN A 35 13.38 9.99 15.46
CA ASN A 35 12.22 9.40 14.82
C ASN A 35 12.36 9.46 13.29
N LEU A 36 13.28 8.67 12.74
CA LEU A 36 13.57 8.63 11.29
C LEU A 36 12.75 7.59 10.52
N LYS A 37 11.90 6.81 11.21
CA LYS A 37 11.00 5.77 10.66
C LYS A 37 11.64 4.90 9.55
N PRO A 38 12.74 4.18 9.82
CA PRO A 38 13.33 3.27 8.84
C PRO A 38 12.34 2.15 8.49
N ARG A 39 12.35 1.73 7.22
CA ARG A 39 11.52 0.62 6.73
C ARG A 39 12.10 -0.71 7.18
N ASN A 40 11.24 -1.56 7.74
CA ASN A 40 11.63 -2.87 8.22
C ASN A 40 11.61 -3.89 7.06
N GLN A 41 12.78 -4.44 6.76
CA GLN A 41 12.98 -5.47 5.74
C GLN A 41 12.09 -6.69 5.95
N LEU A 42 11.95 -7.16 7.19
CA LEU A 42 11.15 -8.34 7.51
C LEU A 42 9.66 -8.09 7.25
N VAL A 43 9.17 -6.88 7.55
CA VAL A 43 7.79 -6.48 7.25
C VAL A 43 7.56 -6.43 5.74
N ALA A 44 8.51 -5.90 4.97
CA ALA A 44 8.40 -5.87 3.51
C ALA A 44 8.37 -7.29 2.91
N GLY A 45 9.22 -8.20 3.40
CA GLY A 45 9.24 -9.60 2.98
C GLY A 45 7.94 -10.35 3.32
N LEU A 46 7.40 -10.17 4.52
CA LEU A 46 6.13 -10.78 4.93
C LEU A 46 4.95 -10.22 4.12
N LEU A 47 4.91 -8.90 3.87
CA LEU A 47 3.90 -8.30 2.98
C LEU A 47 3.99 -8.88 1.57
N ALA A 48 5.20 -9.12 1.05
CA ALA A 48 5.38 -9.70 -0.26
C ALA A 48 4.93 -11.17 -0.31
N LEU A 49 5.12 -11.93 0.77
CA LEU A 49 4.73 -13.35 0.84
C LEU A 49 3.21 -13.53 0.93
N PHE A 50 2.54 -12.78 1.80
CA PHE A 50 1.10 -12.94 2.05
C PHE A 50 0.21 -12.05 1.18
N LEU A 51 0.66 -10.82 0.90
CA LEU A 51 -0.09 -9.79 0.18
C LEU A 51 0.54 -9.43 -1.16
N GLY A 52 1.47 -10.26 -1.65
CA GLY A 52 2.23 -10.03 -2.88
C GLY A 52 1.39 -9.92 -4.14
N GLY A 53 0.34 -10.74 -4.24
CA GLY A 53 -0.59 -10.71 -5.39
C GLY A 53 -1.33 -9.37 -5.56
N LEU A 54 -1.48 -8.60 -4.47
CA LEU A 54 -2.06 -7.27 -4.49
C LEU A 54 -1.01 -6.15 -4.68
N GLY A 55 0.28 -6.44 -4.46
CA GLY A 55 1.37 -5.46 -4.57
C GLY A 55 1.57 -4.54 -3.37
N LEU A 56 0.99 -4.85 -2.20
CA LEU A 56 1.06 -3.96 -1.03
C LEU A 56 2.48 -3.78 -0.48
N HIS A 57 3.38 -4.75 -0.70
CA HIS A 57 4.79 -4.63 -0.32
C HIS A 57 5.51 -3.50 -1.05
N ARG A 58 5.15 -3.22 -2.31
CA ARG A 58 5.72 -2.09 -3.07
C ARG A 58 5.23 -0.74 -2.53
N PHE A 59 3.97 -0.68 -2.08
CA PHE A 59 3.43 0.51 -1.41
C PHE A 59 4.05 0.73 -0.03
N TYR A 60 4.36 -0.34 0.73
CA TYR A 60 5.12 -0.23 1.98
C TYR A 60 6.49 0.43 1.77
N LEU A 61 7.12 0.15 0.63
CA LEU A 61 8.39 0.73 0.22
C LEU A 61 8.25 2.12 -0.41
N GLY A 62 7.03 2.68 -0.53
CA GLY A 62 6.79 4.00 -1.13
C GLY A 62 6.88 4.05 -2.66
N GLN A 63 6.84 2.90 -3.33
CA GLN A 63 7.02 2.78 -4.77
C GLN A 63 5.66 2.78 -5.52
N TRP A 64 5.47 3.76 -6.41
CA TRP A 64 4.25 3.92 -7.23
C TRP A 64 3.92 2.72 -8.11
N TRP A 65 4.93 1.99 -8.54
CA TRP A 65 4.79 0.85 -9.46
C TRP A 65 4.03 -0.34 -8.84
N GLY A 66 3.73 -0.30 -7.53
CA GLY A 66 2.77 -1.20 -6.90
C GLY A 66 1.37 -1.16 -7.55
N VAL A 67 1.00 -0.08 -8.26
CA VAL A 67 -0.27 -0.02 -9.00
C VAL A 67 -0.35 -1.07 -10.11
N PHE A 68 0.76 -1.37 -10.77
CA PHE A 68 0.77 -2.42 -11.80
C PHE A 68 0.47 -3.78 -11.21
N TYR A 69 0.96 -4.06 -9.99
CA TYR A 69 0.62 -5.29 -9.27
C TYR A 69 -0.88 -5.37 -8.98
N LEU A 70 -1.49 -4.25 -8.57
CA LEU A 70 -2.91 -4.19 -8.28
C LEU A 70 -3.77 -4.40 -9.55
N LEU A 71 -3.38 -3.78 -10.68
CA LEU A 71 -4.06 -3.90 -11.97
C LEU A 71 -3.87 -5.27 -12.64
N LEU A 72 -2.73 -5.92 -12.41
CA LEU A 72 -2.42 -7.26 -12.94
C LEU A 72 -2.81 -8.36 -11.95
N SER A 73 -3.35 -8.05 -10.78
CA SER A 73 -3.66 -9.03 -9.73
C SER A 73 -4.61 -10.13 -10.21
N TRP A 74 -5.53 -9.81 -11.13
CA TRP A 74 -6.43 -10.77 -11.79
C TRP A 74 -5.72 -11.79 -12.70
N SER A 75 -4.51 -11.50 -13.17
CA SER A 75 -3.75 -12.42 -14.03
C SER A 75 -2.99 -13.51 -13.27
N GLY A 76 -2.89 -13.42 -11.93
CA GLY A 76 -2.10 -14.33 -11.10
C GLY A 76 -0.58 -14.19 -11.24
N ILE A 77 -0.09 -13.51 -12.29
CA ILE A 77 1.34 -13.26 -12.53
C ILE A 77 2.00 -12.50 -11.36
N PRO A 78 1.40 -11.43 -10.79
CA PRO A 78 2.01 -10.68 -9.70
C PRO A 78 2.29 -11.51 -8.45
N MET A 79 1.52 -12.59 -8.23
CA MET A 79 1.73 -13.49 -7.10
C MET A 79 3.06 -14.24 -7.20
N LEU A 80 3.43 -14.72 -8.40
CA LEU A 80 4.71 -15.41 -8.63
C LEU A 80 5.89 -14.43 -8.53
N VAL A 81 5.75 -13.24 -9.12
CA VAL A 81 6.81 -12.22 -9.06
C VAL A 81 7.03 -11.76 -7.62
N ALA A 82 5.95 -11.52 -6.87
CA ALA A 82 6.05 -11.12 -5.47
C ALA A 82 6.66 -12.20 -4.57
N LEU A 83 6.50 -13.48 -4.89
CA LEU A 83 7.17 -14.56 -4.16
C LEU A 83 8.69 -14.51 -4.36
N LEU A 84 9.16 -14.27 -5.58
CA LEU A 84 10.60 -14.10 -5.86
C LEU A 84 11.14 -12.85 -5.14
N GLU A 85 10.38 -11.76 -5.12
CA GLU A 85 10.74 -10.55 -4.39
C GLU A 85 10.77 -10.77 -2.87
N ALA A 86 9.83 -11.54 -2.31
CA ALA A 86 9.81 -11.88 -0.90
C ALA A 86 11.10 -12.60 -0.49
N ILE A 87 11.54 -13.58 -1.28
CA ILE A 87 12.79 -14.31 -1.04
C ILE A 87 13.98 -13.35 -1.16
N SER A 88 14.03 -12.53 -2.21
CA SER A 88 15.09 -11.53 -2.40
C SER A 88 15.17 -10.55 -1.22
N PHE A 89 14.03 -10.10 -0.70
CA PHE A 89 13.99 -9.18 0.44
C PHE A 89 14.42 -9.86 1.73
N LEU A 90 14.06 -11.12 1.96
CA LEU A 90 14.48 -11.85 3.16
C LEU A 90 15.95 -12.28 3.10
N ALA A 91 16.49 -12.51 1.90
CA ALA A 91 17.88 -12.89 1.68
C ALA A 91 18.85 -11.70 1.55
N ALA A 92 18.35 -10.47 1.38
CA ALA A 92 19.19 -9.29 1.26
C ALA A 92 19.94 -8.98 2.56
N ASP A 93 21.20 -8.57 2.45
CA ASP A 93 21.94 -8.03 3.59
C ASP A 93 21.38 -6.67 4.03
N LYS A 94 21.55 -6.36 5.33
CA LYS A 94 21.03 -5.11 5.92
C LYS A 94 21.60 -3.86 5.24
N ASP A 95 22.86 -3.89 4.82
CA ASP A 95 23.52 -2.75 4.17
C ASP A 95 22.98 -2.54 2.75
N ASP A 96 22.73 -3.63 2.02
CA ASP A 96 22.16 -3.61 0.67
C ASP A 96 20.68 -3.19 0.70
N TRP A 97 19.94 -3.63 1.72
CA TRP A 97 18.57 -3.15 2.01
C TRP A 97 18.55 -1.64 2.23
N LYS A 98 19.42 -1.15 3.11
CA LYS A 98 19.57 0.27 3.43
C LYS A 98 19.90 1.10 2.20
N ALA A 99 20.81 0.62 1.34
CA ALA A 99 21.18 1.32 0.11
C ALA A 99 20.02 1.45 -0.88
N ARG A 100 19.18 0.41 -1.01
CA ARG A 100 18.07 0.39 -1.99
C ARG A 100 16.75 0.99 -1.48
N TYR A 101 16.46 0.84 -0.19
CA TYR A 101 15.16 1.18 0.41
C TYR A 101 15.24 2.16 1.58
N GLY A 102 16.43 2.66 1.91
CA GLY A 102 16.63 3.61 3.00
C GLY A 102 16.16 5.03 2.69
N HIS A 103 16.07 5.38 1.41
CA HIS A 103 15.60 6.68 0.95
C HIS A 103 14.45 6.52 -0.03
N THR A 104 13.28 6.12 0.48
CA THR A 104 12.05 6.12 -0.32
C THR A 104 11.06 7.15 0.21
N ASP A 105 10.87 8.20 -0.58
CA ASP A 105 9.87 9.22 -0.28
C ASP A 105 8.48 8.65 -0.59
N GLY A 106 7.69 8.46 0.48
CA GLY A 106 6.35 7.92 0.43
C GLY A 106 5.42 8.86 -0.32
N SER A 107 4.87 8.37 -1.41
CA SER A 107 4.39 9.21 -2.47
C SER A 107 2.88 8.99 -2.56
N SER A 108 2.12 9.63 -1.66
CA SER A 108 0.80 9.08 -1.26
C SER A 108 -0.38 9.44 -2.16
N TRP A 109 -0.21 10.30 -3.17
CA TRP A 109 -1.34 10.82 -3.96
C TRP A 109 -2.06 9.77 -4.83
N PHE A 110 -1.39 8.67 -5.22
CA PHE A 110 -2.08 7.58 -5.94
C PHE A 110 -3.10 6.86 -5.08
N ILE A 111 -2.82 6.67 -3.77
CA ILE A 111 -3.72 5.94 -2.87
C ILE A 111 -5.05 6.67 -2.83
N ALA A 112 -5.03 8.00 -2.74
CA ALA A 112 -6.22 8.82 -2.78
C ALA A 112 -7.02 8.63 -4.09
N ILE A 113 -6.34 8.54 -5.24
CA ILE A 113 -7.00 8.33 -6.55
C ILE A 113 -7.61 6.94 -6.66
N VAL A 114 -6.86 5.90 -6.28
CA VAL A 114 -7.34 4.51 -6.34
C VAL A 114 -8.54 4.34 -5.41
N SER A 115 -8.47 4.89 -4.20
CA SER A 115 -9.59 4.88 -3.25
C SER A 115 -10.81 5.64 -3.78
N LEU A 116 -10.61 6.81 -4.41
CA LEU A 116 -11.69 7.57 -5.04
C LEU A 116 -12.32 6.82 -6.22
N GLY A 117 -11.51 6.19 -7.08
CA GLY A 117 -11.98 5.39 -8.20
C GLY A 117 -12.80 4.19 -7.75
N LEU A 118 -12.29 3.42 -6.77
CA LEU A 118 -13.03 2.30 -6.17
C LEU A 118 -14.37 2.74 -5.55
N LEU A 119 -14.38 3.90 -4.86
CA LEU A 119 -15.60 4.46 -4.29
C LEU A 119 -16.63 4.81 -5.38
N LEU A 120 -16.22 5.51 -6.44
CA LEU A 120 -17.12 5.88 -7.54
C LEU A 120 -17.70 4.65 -8.26
N ILE A 121 -16.88 3.62 -8.48
CA ILE A 121 -17.34 2.35 -9.07
C ILE A 121 -18.38 1.68 -8.14
N ALA A 122 -18.12 1.63 -6.84
CA ALA A 122 -19.07 1.05 -5.88
C ALA A 122 -20.41 1.81 -5.83
N VAL A 123 -20.38 3.15 -5.84
CA VAL A 123 -21.61 3.97 -5.91
C VAL A 123 -22.37 3.72 -7.22
N ALA A 124 -21.66 3.66 -8.35
CA ALA A 124 -22.28 3.40 -9.65
C ALA A 124 -22.96 2.02 -9.69
N LEU A 125 -22.32 0.97 -9.15
CA LEU A 125 -22.91 -0.37 -9.05
C LEU A 125 -24.12 -0.39 -8.13
N LEU A 126 -24.08 0.29 -6.99
CA LEU A 126 -25.21 0.39 -6.06
C LEU A 126 -26.40 1.10 -6.71
N LEU A 127 -26.15 2.21 -7.40
CA LEU A 127 -27.19 2.92 -8.16
C LEU A 127 -27.75 2.05 -9.29
N ALA A 128 -26.91 1.30 -10.02
CA ALA A 128 -27.37 0.39 -11.07
C ALA A 128 -28.27 -0.73 -10.53
N LEU A 129 -27.91 -1.32 -9.39
CA LEU A 129 -28.74 -2.31 -8.70
C LEU A 129 -30.05 -1.70 -8.19
N LEU A 130 -30.01 -0.48 -7.66
CA LEU A 130 -31.21 0.25 -7.23
C LEU A 130 -32.13 0.54 -8.41
N ILE A 131 -31.59 1.02 -9.54
CA ILE A 131 -32.37 1.26 -10.76
C ILE A 131 -32.97 -0.05 -11.28
N MET A 132 -32.22 -1.16 -11.28
CA MET A 132 -32.74 -2.48 -11.64
C MET A 132 -33.89 -2.91 -10.72
N ALA A 133 -33.79 -2.67 -9.41
CA ALA A 133 -34.85 -2.99 -8.46
C ALA A 133 -36.09 -2.09 -8.60
N LEU A 134 -35.91 -0.81 -8.94
CA LEU A 134 -37.02 0.12 -9.19
C LEU A 134 -37.70 -0.09 -10.54
N ASN A 135 -37.01 -0.73 -11.49
CA ASN A 135 -37.52 -1.03 -12.83
C ASN A 135 -38.04 -2.47 -12.97
N ASP A 136 -38.23 -3.20 -11.85
CA ASP A 136 -38.92 -4.49 -11.86
C ASP A 136 -40.39 -4.25 -12.23
N PRO A 137 -40.86 -4.66 -13.43
CA PRO A 137 -42.23 -4.40 -13.87
C PRO A 137 -43.28 -5.18 -13.06
N ALA A 138 -42.86 -6.12 -12.20
CA ALA A 138 -43.72 -6.86 -11.29
C ALA A 138 -43.87 -6.19 -9.91
N ALA A 139 -43.13 -5.11 -9.63
CA ALA A 139 -43.34 -4.34 -8.41
C ALA A 139 -44.68 -3.59 -8.50
N PRO A 140 -45.63 -3.81 -7.55
CA PRO A 140 -46.92 -3.13 -7.59
C PRO A 140 -46.70 -1.62 -7.44
N THR A 141 -46.96 -0.90 -8.52
CA THR A 141 -46.77 0.56 -8.61
C THR A 141 -47.93 1.34 -8.01
N ASP A 142 -49.04 0.65 -7.69
CA ASP A 142 -50.22 1.21 -7.04
C ASP A 142 -50.49 0.51 -5.70
N PHE A 143 -50.72 1.32 -4.66
CA PHE A 143 -51.04 0.85 -3.30
C PHE A 143 -52.39 0.14 -3.24
N SER A 144 -53.27 0.39 -4.22
CA SER A 144 -54.58 -0.27 -4.32
C SER A 144 -54.46 -1.78 -4.60
N GLU A 145 -53.47 -2.23 -5.39
CA GLU A 145 -53.20 -3.66 -5.61
C GLU A 145 -52.61 -4.32 -4.38
N LEU A 146 -51.75 -3.62 -3.63
CA LEU A 146 -51.18 -4.12 -2.37
C LEU A 146 -52.23 -4.36 -1.27
N LEU A 147 -53.36 -3.65 -1.34
CA LEU A 147 -54.50 -3.84 -0.43
C LEU A 147 -55.44 -4.98 -0.87
N LEU A 148 -55.40 -5.40 -2.13
CA LEU A 148 -56.15 -6.55 -2.65
C LEU A 148 -55.43 -7.88 -2.43
N GLU A 149 -54.09 -7.87 -2.38
CA GLU A 149 -53.28 -9.07 -2.12
C GLU A 149 -53.19 -9.42 -0.62
N ARG A 150 -53.83 -8.67 0.29
CA ARG A 150 -53.81 -8.98 1.73
C ARG A 150 -54.67 -10.22 1.96
N PRO A 151 -54.09 -11.39 2.35
CA PRO A 151 -54.89 -12.52 2.77
C PRO A 151 -55.59 -12.18 4.10
N ASP A 152 -56.90 -12.40 4.10
CA ASP A 152 -57.85 -12.31 5.20
C ASP A 152 -57.50 -13.20 6.41
#